data_AF-A0A9P9JXL4-F1
#
_entry.id   AF-A0A9P9JXL4-F1
#
_cell.length_a   1.000
_cell.length_b   1.000
_cell.length_c   1.000
_cell.angle_alpha   90.00
_cell.angle_beta   90.00
_cell.angle_gamma   90.00
#
_symmetry.space_group_name_H-M   'P 1'
#
loop_
_entity.id
_entity.type
_entity.pdbx_description
1 polymer ?
#
loop_
_entity_poly.entity_id
_entity_poly.type
_entity_poly.pdbx_seq_one_letter_code
_entity_poly.pdbx_strand_id
1 'polypeptide(L)'
;MGRARHSLEGYRELLASDKKTQYLLICSVYLLIFAYHTRRSLPVYHAKFRKQSSSSLALHILAGSFELIRYYTRAVDGDVVPEVLDTVACFTQAFTTLRLSKTLVRGDITTRPSYQAPALMRPFVGLTALVYQSPSIHRASVKLLHAFLYTRMIIFLAKKFGVSKIHSNATIYAHAVFLGAIVAIHDSGLPAGVPVYIGMVGAVMVLNRYVADRLARPWTSEISTSIWGRILMCVLLWIGLADLEAINKKDHSSKPPAPANDEYVQEGM
;
A
#
# COMPACT_ATOMS: atom_id res chain seq x y z
N MET A 1 -18.81 -42.71 24.02
CA MET A 1 -17.84 -41.76 23.40
C MET A 1 -18.18 -41.29 21.97
N GLY A 2 -19.17 -41.86 21.25
CA GLY A 2 -19.47 -41.45 19.86
C GLY A 2 -20.29 -40.16 19.66
N ARG A 3 -21.09 -39.73 20.66
CA ARG A 3 -22.03 -38.59 20.52
C ARG A 3 -21.35 -37.21 20.54
N ALA A 4 -20.19 -37.07 21.21
CA ALA A 4 -19.42 -35.83 21.24
C ALA A 4 -18.63 -35.57 19.95
N ARG A 5 -18.26 -36.62 19.21
CA ARG A 5 -17.49 -36.52 17.96
C ARG A 5 -18.33 -35.93 16.82
N HIS A 6 -19.58 -36.40 16.69
CA HIS A 6 -20.54 -35.87 15.71
C HIS A 6 -20.89 -34.38 15.90
N SER A 7 -20.93 -33.90 17.16
CA SER A 7 -21.20 -32.49 17.44
C SER A 7 -20.03 -31.57 17.08
N LEU A 8 -18.79 -32.05 17.18
CA LEU A 8 -17.58 -31.29 16.87
C LEU A 8 -17.32 -31.22 15.36
N GLU A 9 -17.65 -32.27 14.63
CA GLU A 9 -17.60 -32.30 13.16
C GLU A 9 -18.62 -31.34 12.55
N GLY A 10 -19.88 -31.38 12.99
CA GLY A 10 -20.91 -30.44 12.52
C GLY A 10 -20.56 -28.97 12.80
N TYR A 11 -19.95 -28.66 13.95
CA TYR A 11 -19.51 -27.30 14.27
C TYR A 11 -18.33 -26.84 13.41
N ARG A 12 -17.40 -27.75 13.10
CA ARG A 12 -16.29 -27.49 12.16
C ARG A 12 -16.79 -27.24 10.74
N GLU A 13 -17.76 -28.02 10.27
CA GLU A 13 -18.36 -27.83 8.95
C GLU A 13 -19.09 -26.49 8.83
N LEU A 14 -19.80 -26.09 9.89
CA LEU A 14 -20.49 -24.79 9.93
C LEU A 14 -19.49 -23.61 9.91
N LEU A 15 -18.42 -23.68 10.71
CA LEU A 15 -17.35 -22.69 10.72
C LEU A 15 -16.56 -22.65 9.40
N ALA A 16 -16.35 -23.79 8.76
CA ALA A 16 -15.70 -23.87 7.45
C ALA A 16 -16.59 -23.27 6.34
N SER A 17 -17.90 -23.51 6.39
CA SER A 17 -18.89 -22.91 5.49
C SER A 17 -18.94 -21.39 5.61
N ASP A 18 -18.90 -20.87 6.84
CA ASP A 18 -18.88 -19.43 7.12
C ASP A 18 -17.61 -18.75 6.59
N LYS A 19 -16.43 -19.34 6.84
CA LYS A 19 -15.14 -18.85 6.31
C LYS A 19 -15.11 -18.84 4.77
N LYS A 20 -15.58 -19.91 4.13
CA LYS A 20 -15.67 -19.99 2.66
C LYS A 20 -16.56 -18.89 2.10
N THR A 21 -17.71 -18.65 2.73
CA THR A 21 -18.64 -17.58 2.34
C THR A 21 -18.02 -16.20 2.50
N GLN A 22 -17.31 -15.96 3.60
CA GLN A 22 -16.59 -14.71 3.83
C GLN A 22 -15.51 -14.46 2.77
N TYR A 23 -14.72 -15.47 2.42
CA TYR A 23 -13.67 -15.33 1.40
C TYR A 23 -14.24 -15.13 0.00
N LEU A 24 -15.32 -15.84 -0.35
CA LEU A 24 -16.03 -15.60 -1.61
C LEU A 24 -16.56 -14.18 -1.69
N LEU A 25 -17.11 -13.65 -0.60
CA LEU A 25 -17.60 -12.27 -0.56
C LEU A 25 -16.46 -11.27 -0.74
N ILE A 26 -15.34 -11.45 -0.02
CA ILE A 26 -14.14 -10.59 -0.16
C ILE A 26 -13.64 -10.63 -1.61
N CYS A 27 -13.48 -11.81 -2.20
CA CYS A 27 -13.06 -11.98 -3.61
C CYS A 27 -14.04 -11.30 -4.57
N SER A 28 -15.34 -11.43 -4.33
CA SER A 28 -16.39 -10.81 -5.15
C SER A 28 -16.31 -9.29 -5.10
N VAL A 29 -16.14 -8.69 -3.91
CA VAL A 29 -15.99 -7.23 -3.77
C VAL A 29 -14.70 -6.76 -4.44
N TYR A 30 -13.60 -7.50 -4.30
CA TYR A 30 -12.35 -7.21 -5.01
C TYR A 30 -12.55 -7.18 -6.52
N LEU A 31 -13.21 -8.20 -7.08
CA LEU A 31 -13.49 -8.29 -8.52
C LEU A 31 -14.40 -7.16 -8.98
N LEU A 32 -15.44 -6.83 -8.22
CA LEU A 32 -16.36 -5.73 -8.56
C LEU A 32 -15.67 -4.37 -8.55
N ILE A 33 -14.92 -4.07 -7.48
CA ILE A 33 -14.20 -2.80 -7.34
C ILE A 33 -13.08 -2.69 -8.37
N PHE A 34 -12.30 -3.77 -8.56
CA PHE A 34 -11.26 -3.82 -9.56
C PHE A 34 -11.85 -3.66 -10.96
N ALA A 35 -12.89 -4.42 -11.33
CA ALA A 35 -13.52 -4.30 -12.65
C ALA A 35 -14.12 -2.90 -12.87
N TYR A 36 -14.83 -2.35 -11.89
CA TYR A 36 -15.42 -1.02 -11.99
C TYR A 36 -14.36 0.08 -12.17
N HIS A 37 -13.34 0.10 -11.31
CA HIS A 37 -12.29 1.12 -11.38
C HIS A 37 -11.34 0.91 -12.57
N THR A 38 -10.95 -0.34 -12.87
CA THR A 38 -10.07 -0.67 -13.98
C THR A 38 -10.74 -0.36 -15.31
N ARG A 39 -12.04 -0.67 -15.51
CA ARG A 39 -12.77 -0.28 -16.74
C ARG A 39 -12.84 1.23 -16.93
N ARG A 40 -13.10 1.99 -15.86
CA ARG A 40 -13.19 3.46 -15.92
C ARG A 40 -11.82 4.12 -16.10
N SER A 41 -10.77 3.51 -15.57
CA SER A 41 -9.42 4.08 -15.57
C SER A 41 -8.61 3.68 -16.81
N LEU A 42 -8.74 2.44 -17.30
CA LEU A 42 -7.94 1.89 -18.40
C LEU A 42 -7.84 2.80 -19.64
N PRO A 43 -8.92 3.43 -20.15
CA PRO A 43 -8.82 4.30 -21.32
C PRO A 43 -7.88 5.49 -21.11
N VAL A 44 -7.83 6.03 -19.89
CA VAL A 44 -6.97 7.16 -19.49
C VAL A 44 -5.51 6.70 -19.31
N TYR A 45 -5.29 5.47 -18.85
CA TYR A 45 -3.95 4.91 -18.62
C TYR A 45 -3.29 4.31 -19.89
N HIS A 46 -4.07 3.71 -20.78
CA HIS A 46 -3.55 2.95 -21.94
C HIS A 46 -2.87 3.84 -23.00
N ALA A 47 -3.24 5.12 -23.09
CA ALA A 47 -2.66 6.04 -24.08
C ALA A 47 -1.28 6.61 -23.71
N LYS A 48 -0.87 6.65 -22.43
CA LYS A 48 0.24 7.52 -21.99
C LYS A 48 1.29 6.92 -21.04
N PHE A 49 1.20 5.63 -20.66
CA PHE A 49 2.04 5.03 -19.60
C PHE A 49 3.07 3.98 -20.09
N ARG A 50 3.56 4.10 -21.33
CA ARG A 50 4.18 2.97 -22.07
C ARG A 50 5.58 2.53 -21.64
N LYS A 51 6.32 3.36 -20.89
CA LYS A 51 7.75 3.22 -20.55
C LYS A 51 8.14 2.32 -19.36
N GLN A 52 8.06 2.93 -18.18
CA GLN A 52 8.85 2.56 -17.00
C GLN A 52 7.98 2.28 -15.76
N SER A 53 6.89 3.03 -15.60
CA SER A 53 5.93 2.82 -14.50
C SER A 53 4.98 1.63 -14.74
N SER A 54 4.81 1.20 -15.99
CA SER A 54 4.02 0.01 -16.33
C SER A 54 4.58 -1.28 -15.71
N SER A 55 5.90 -1.47 -15.69
CA SER A 55 6.52 -2.68 -15.13
C SER A 55 6.41 -2.74 -13.61
N SER A 56 6.72 -1.64 -12.90
CA SER A 56 6.59 -1.57 -11.44
C SER A 56 5.13 -1.71 -11.00
N LEU A 57 4.18 -1.11 -11.74
CA LEU A 57 2.76 -1.25 -11.47
C LEU A 57 2.28 -2.68 -11.72
N ALA A 58 2.71 -3.30 -12.82
CA ALA A 58 2.37 -4.70 -13.12
C ALA A 58 2.91 -5.62 -12.03
N LEU A 59 4.19 -5.49 -11.64
CA LEU A 59 4.79 -6.26 -10.56
C LEU A 59 4.09 -6.03 -9.22
N HIS A 60 3.71 -4.79 -8.91
CA HIS A 60 2.96 -4.45 -7.70
C HIS A 60 1.62 -5.21 -7.64
N ILE A 61 0.86 -5.16 -8.73
CA ILE A 61 -0.45 -5.83 -8.83
C ILE A 61 -0.25 -7.34 -8.76
N LEU A 62 0.67 -7.90 -9.55
CA LEU A 62 0.93 -9.34 -9.59
C LEU A 62 1.40 -9.88 -8.24
N ALA A 63 2.32 -9.20 -7.56
CA ALA A 63 2.81 -9.62 -6.25
C ALA A 63 1.70 -9.59 -5.19
N GLY A 64 0.92 -8.51 -5.14
CA GLY A 64 -0.21 -8.39 -4.19
C GLY A 64 -1.33 -9.39 -4.48
N SER A 65 -1.69 -9.59 -5.75
CA SER A 65 -2.69 -10.59 -6.14
C SER A 65 -2.22 -12.01 -5.88
N PHE A 66 -0.96 -12.32 -6.18
CA PHE A 66 -0.37 -13.63 -5.89
C PHE A 66 -0.43 -13.95 -4.40
N GLU A 67 0.02 -13.02 -3.54
CA GLU A 67 0.00 -13.19 -2.08
C GLU A 67 -1.44 -13.40 -1.56
N LEU A 68 -2.40 -12.60 -2.01
CA LEU A 68 -3.82 -12.75 -1.63
C LEU A 68 -4.40 -14.09 -2.08
N ILE A 69 -4.24 -14.44 -3.36
CA ILE A 69 -4.78 -15.67 -3.93
C ILE A 69 -4.20 -16.87 -3.19
N ARG A 70 -2.87 -16.92 -3.06
CA ARG A 70 -2.18 -18.01 -2.39
C ARG A 70 -2.59 -18.15 -0.93
N TYR A 71 -2.72 -17.04 -0.20
CA TYR A 71 -3.17 -17.08 1.19
C TYR A 71 -4.60 -17.61 1.28
N TYR A 72 -5.54 -17.02 0.53
CA TYR A 72 -6.96 -17.38 0.66
C TYR A 72 -7.29 -18.77 0.16
N THR A 73 -6.61 -19.27 -0.88
CA THR A 73 -6.81 -20.66 -1.32
C THR A 73 -6.40 -21.65 -0.24
N ARG A 74 -5.32 -21.38 0.49
CA ARG A 74 -4.85 -22.23 1.60
C ARG A 74 -5.66 -22.03 2.87
N ALA A 75 -6.16 -20.81 3.12
CA ALA A 75 -6.92 -20.47 4.31
C ALA A 75 -8.30 -21.15 4.35
N VAL A 76 -8.79 -21.64 3.20
CA VAL A 76 -9.99 -22.47 3.12
C VAL A 76 -9.84 -23.76 3.92
N ASP A 77 -8.63 -24.32 3.97
CA ASP A 77 -8.36 -25.62 4.60
C ASP A 77 -7.89 -25.49 6.06
N GLY A 78 -7.56 -24.27 6.53
CA GLY A 78 -7.15 -24.05 7.91
C GLY A 78 -6.28 -22.80 8.10
N ASP A 79 -5.54 -22.78 9.21
CA ASP A 79 -4.58 -21.72 9.48
C ASP A 79 -3.36 -21.86 8.55
N VAL A 80 -2.96 -20.74 7.96
CA VAL A 80 -1.88 -20.69 6.96
C VAL A 80 -0.62 -20.14 7.61
N VAL A 81 0.45 -20.93 7.59
CA VAL A 81 1.80 -20.46 7.93
C VAL A 81 2.47 -19.82 6.71
N PRO A 82 3.27 -18.75 6.93
CA PRO A 82 3.96 -18.05 5.86
C PRO A 82 5.11 -18.90 5.31
N GLU A 83 5.25 -18.88 3.99
CA GLU A 83 6.40 -19.43 3.29
C GLU A 83 7.30 -18.32 2.72
N VAL A 84 8.51 -18.72 2.32
CA VAL A 84 9.48 -17.81 1.70
C VAL A 84 8.87 -17.09 0.50
N LEU A 85 8.05 -17.77 -0.30
CA LEU A 85 7.36 -17.17 -1.45
C LEU A 85 6.41 -16.03 -1.04
N ASP A 86 5.70 -16.18 0.07
CA ASP A 86 4.78 -15.16 0.58
C ASP A 86 5.56 -13.92 1.04
N THR A 87 6.70 -14.13 1.70
CA THR A 87 7.60 -13.05 2.11
C THR A 87 8.23 -12.36 0.90
N VAL A 88 8.68 -13.11 -0.12
CA VAL A 88 9.22 -12.53 -1.37
C VAL A 88 8.17 -11.68 -2.08
N ALA A 89 6.92 -12.17 -2.16
CA ALA A 89 5.81 -11.41 -2.72
C ALA A 89 5.53 -10.12 -1.93
N CYS A 90 5.51 -10.21 -0.60
CA CYS A 90 5.34 -9.06 0.29
C CYS A 90 6.45 -8.00 0.09
N PHE A 91 7.72 -8.42 0.03
CA PHE A 91 8.85 -7.52 -0.23
C PHE A 91 8.78 -6.91 -1.63
N THR A 92 8.41 -7.69 -2.65
CA THR A 92 8.25 -7.19 -4.02
C THR A 92 7.14 -6.15 -4.10
N GLN A 93 6.00 -6.41 -3.45
CA GLN A 93 4.87 -5.48 -3.39
C GLN A 93 5.24 -4.20 -2.63
N ALA A 94 5.94 -4.32 -1.51
CA ALA A 94 6.44 -3.18 -0.75
C ALA A 94 7.42 -2.32 -1.55
N PHE A 95 8.43 -2.95 -2.18
CA PHE A 95 9.42 -2.27 -2.99
C PHE A 95 8.78 -1.51 -4.16
N THR A 96 7.90 -2.17 -4.90
CA THR A 96 7.17 -1.54 -6.01
C THR A 96 6.24 -0.43 -5.53
N THR A 97 5.67 -0.51 -4.32
CA THR A 97 4.91 0.60 -3.70
C THR A 97 5.79 1.82 -3.46
N LEU A 98 7.00 1.63 -2.94
CA LEU A 98 7.95 2.72 -2.72
C LEU A 98 8.37 3.37 -4.04
N ARG A 99 8.62 2.56 -5.08
CA ARG A 99 8.90 3.06 -6.44
C ARG A 99 7.75 3.85 -7.05
N LEU A 100 6.52 3.38 -6.91
CA LEU A 100 5.33 4.06 -7.45
C LEU A 100 5.01 5.35 -6.67
N SER A 101 5.16 5.32 -5.34
CA SER A 101 4.94 6.50 -4.48
C SER A 101 6.02 7.58 -4.66
N LYS A 102 7.21 7.22 -5.14
CA LYS A 102 8.27 8.17 -5.50
C LYS A 102 7.78 9.21 -6.51
N THR A 103 7.02 8.80 -7.52
CA THR A 103 6.55 9.67 -8.61
C THR A 103 5.06 10.01 -8.49
N LEU A 104 4.48 9.82 -7.30
CA LEU A 104 3.04 10.01 -7.10
C LEU A 104 2.72 11.50 -6.92
N VAL A 105 1.97 12.05 -7.88
CA VAL A 105 1.52 13.45 -7.88
C VAL A 105 0.10 13.60 -7.32
N ARG A 106 -0.65 12.50 -7.17
CA ARG A 106 -2.02 12.54 -6.67
C ARG A 106 -2.10 12.82 -5.18
N GLY A 107 -3.16 13.53 -4.80
CA GLY A 107 -3.48 13.85 -3.42
C GLY A 107 -2.70 15.06 -2.91
N ASP A 108 -2.55 15.13 -1.59
CA ASP A 108 -1.77 16.17 -0.90
C ASP A 108 -0.47 15.61 -0.28
N ILE A 109 0.22 16.45 0.51
CA ILE A 109 1.49 16.13 1.18
C ILE A 109 1.45 14.86 2.05
N THR A 110 0.27 14.43 2.50
CA THR A 110 0.10 13.24 3.36
C THR A 110 -0.01 11.95 2.56
N THR A 111 -0.31 12.04 1.25
CA THR A 111 -0.65 10.89 0.42
C THR A 111 0.55 9.98 0.20
N ARG A 112 1.70 10.55 -0.18
CA ARG A 112 2.94 9.79 -0.41
C ARG A 112 3.42 9.06 0.86
N PRO A 113 3.56 9.75 2.02
CA PRO A 113 3.82 9.10 3.31
C PRO A 113 2.84 7.97 3.66
N SER A 114 1.56 8.14 3.36
CA SER A 114 0.52 7.12 3.61
C SER A 114 0.71 5.85 2.77
N TYR A 115 1.33 5.93 1.59
CA TYR A 115 1.74 4.75 0.82
C TYR A 115 3.06 4.16 1.31
N GLN A 116 4.00 5.01 1.71
CA GLN A 116 5.33 4.61 2.12
C GLN A 116 5.35 3.91 3.48
N ALA A 117 4.58 4.39 4.46
CA ALA A 117 4.55 3.81 5.80
C ALA A 117 4.14 2.32 5.81
N PRO A 118 3.04 1.89 5.16
CA PRO A 118 2.69 0.48 5.06
C PRO A 118 3.70 -0.32 4.25
N ALA A 119 4.31 0.29 3.22
CA ALA A 119 5.34 -0.37 2.42
C ALA A 119 6.63 -0.65 3.24
N LEU A 120 6.92 0.15 4.26
CA LEU A 120 8.02 -0.12 5.20
C LEU A 120 7.60 -1.10 6.30
N MET A 121 6.35 -1.01 6.76
CA MET A 121 5.81 -1.83 7.84
C MET A 121 5.59 -3.29 7.41
N ARG A 122 5.01 -3.52 6.21
CA ARG A 122 4.63 -4.87 5.74
C ARG A 122 5.80 -5.85 5.66
N PRO A 123 6.97 -5.51 5.09
CA PRO A 123 8.12 -6.41 5.08
C PRO A 123 8.56 -6.85 6.48
N PHE A 124 8.50 -5.94 7.46
CA PHE A 124 8.83 -6.27 8.85
C PHE A 124 7.82 -7.25 9.46
N VAL A 125 6.52 -7.02 9.27
CA VAL A 125 5.46 -7.93 9.75
C VAL A 125 5.55 -9.29 9.04
N GLY A 126 5.73 -9.30 7.72
CA GLY A 126 5.85 -10.52 6.91
C GLY A 126 7.10 -11.34 7.27
N LEU A 127 8.24 -10.69 7.53
CA LEU A 127 9.45 -11.35 7.99
C LEU A 127 9.27 -11.92 9.40
N THR A 128 8.65 -11.15 10.30
CA THR A 128 8.31 -11.61 11.65
C THR A 128 7.41 -12.86 11.58
N ALA A 129 6.41 -12.85 10.72
CA ALA A 129 5.55 -14.01 10.50
C ALA A 129 6.36 -15.23 10.06
N LEU A 130 7.31 -15.06 9.11
CA LEU A 130 8.17 -16.13 8.61
C LEU A 130 9.11 -16.68 9.68
N VAL A 131 9.77 -15.81 10.45
CA VAL A 131 10.72 -16.21 11.50
C VAL A 131 10.01 -16.98 12.61
N TYR A 132 8.85 -16.50 13.06
CA TYR A 132 8.10 -17.14 14.15
C TYR A 132 7.10 -18.19 13.66
N GLN A 133 7.03 -18.44 12.35
CA GLN A 133 6.06 -19.34 11.72
C GLN A 133 4.63 -19.12 12.24
N SER A 134 4.23 -17.85 12.36
CA SER A 134 3.00 -17.48 13.04
C SER A 134 1.84 -17.25 12.05
N PRO A 135 0.78 -18.08 12.09
CA PRO A 135 -0.38 -17.91 11.21
C PRO A 135 -1.13 -16.60 11.45
N SER A 136 -1.19 -16.13 12.71
CA SER A 136 -1.89 -14.90 13.06
C SER A 136 -1.19 -13.67 12.50
N ILE A 137 0.14 -13.60 12.60
CA ILE A 137 0.94 -12.50 12.05
C ILE A 137 0.94 -12.56 10.53
N HIS A 138 0.97 -13.76 9.93
CA HIS A 138 0.87 -13.90 8.48
C HIS A 138 -0.48 -13.40 7.95
N ARG A 139 -1.58 -13.83 8.56
CA ARG A 139 -2.93 -13.32 8.27
C ARG A 139 -3.00 -11.81 8.38
N ALA A 140 -2.42 -11.25 9.43
CA ALA A 140 -2.38 -9.81 9.63
C ALA A 140 -1.63 -9.11 8.48
N SER A 141 -0.44 -9.60 8.11
CA SER A 141 0.35 -9.09 6.97
C SER A 141 -0.42 -9.08 5.65
N VAL A 142 -1.17 -10.15 5.37
CA VAL A 142 -1.99 -10.27 4.16
C VAL A 142 -3.17 -9.31 4.21
N LYS A 143 -3.87 -9.21 5.36
CA LYS A 143 -4.99 -8.28 5.53
C LYS A 143 -4.63 -6.81 5.29
N LEU A 144 -3.37 -6.42 5.50
CA LEU A 144 -2.89 -5.07 5.17
C LEU A 144 -3.05 -4.73 3.67
N LEU A 145 -3.09 -5.72 2.76
CA LEU A 145 -3.37 -5.49 1.35
C LEU A 145 -4.80 -4.97 1.11
N HIS A 146 -5.74 -5.20 2.03
CA HIS A 146 -7.09 -4.66 1.95
C HIS A 146 -7.15 -3.14 2.02
N ALA A 147 -6.05 -2.46 2.36
CA ALA A 147 -5.98 -1.00 2.28
C ALA A 147 -6.35 -0.49 0.89
N PHE A 148 -6.01 -1.22 -0.19
CA PHE A 148 -6.45 -0.88 -1.55
C PHE A 148 -7.98 -0.90 -1.67
N LEU A 149 -8.60 -1.98 -1.18
CA LEU A 149 -10.05 -2.17 -1.22
C LEU A 149 -10.76 -1.05 -0.46
N TYR A 150 -10.36 -0.83 0.80
CA TYR A 150 -10.96 0.18 1.66
C TYR A 150 -10.78 1.60 1.09
N THR A 151 -9.61 1.91 0.55
CA THR A 151 -9.38 3.19 -0.14
C THR A 151 -10.39 3.42 -1.26
N ARG A 152 -10.60 2.41 -2.12
CA ARG A 152 -11.56 2.51 -3.22
C ARG A 152 -13.00 2.64 -2.73
N MET A 153 -13.37 1.90 -1.70
CA MET A 153 -14.69 2.02 -1.08
C MET A 153 -14.93 3.43 -0.53
N ILE A 154 -13.95 4.00 0.17
CA ILE A 154 -14.06 5.35 0.74
C ILE A 154 -14.18 6.40 -0.37
N ILE A 155 -13.37 6.31 -1.44
CA ILE A 155 -13.50 7.22 -2.61
C ILE A 155 -14.89 7.10 -3.24
N PHE A 156 -15.39 5.87 -3.41
CA PHE A 156 -16.72 5.63 -3.98
C PHE A 156 -17.82 6.24 -3.10
N LEU A 157 -17.77 6.02 -1.78
CA LEU A 157 -18.73 6.58 -0.83
C LEU A 157 -18.66 8.11 -0.80
N ALA A 158 -17.46 8.69 -0.77
CA ALA A 158 -17.27 10.14 -0.79
C ALA A 158 -17.92 10.78 -2.03
N LYS A 159 -17.76 10.15 -3.21
CA LYS A 159 -18.44 10.59 -4.44
C LYS A 159 -19.96 10.42 -4.35
N LYS A 160 -20.43 9.29 -3.84
CA LYS A 160 -21.87 8.98 -3.72
C LYS A 160 -22.59 9.96 -2.78
N PHE A 161 -21.95 10.35 -1.68
CA PHE A 161 -22.50 11.31 -0.71
C PHE A 161 -22.23 12.78 -1.07
N GLY A 162 -21.61 13.05 -2.22
CA GLY A 162 -21.38 14.43 -2.68
C GLY A 162 -20.31 15.19 -1.90
N VAL A 163 -19.41 14.51 -1.20
CA VAL A 163 -18.27 15.12 -0.47
C VAL A 163 -17.37 15.91 -1.42
N SER A 164 -17.33 15.54 -2.71
CA SER A 164 -16.62 16.26 -3.76
C SER A 164 -17.13 17.68 -4.03
N LYS A 165 -18.31 18.05 -3.48
CA LYS A 165 -18.81 19.43 -3.52
C LYS A 165 -18.18 20.31 -2.44
N ILE A 166 -17.58 19.70 -1.41
CA ILE A 166 -17.05 20.38 -0.21
C ILE A 166 -15.52 20.35 -0.22
N HIS A 167 -14.95 19.21 -0.58
CA HIS A 167 -13.50 19.02 -0.62
C HIS A 167 -13.02 18.75 -2.04
N SER A 168 -11.79 19.19 -2.33
CA SER A 168 -11.13 18.84 -3.59
C SER A 168 -11.00 17.32 -3.73
N ASN A 169 -11.07 16.82 -4.96
CA ASN A 169 -10.86 15.41 -5.26
C ASN A 169 -9.48 14.92 -4.78
N ALA A 170 -8.44 15.74 -4.86
CA ALA A 170 -7.11 15.45 -4.30
C ALA A 170 -7.17 15.23 -2.78
N THR A 171 -7.86 16.09 -2.03
CA THR A 171 -8.08 15.94 -0.59
C THR A 171 -8.84 14.66 -0.27
N ILE A 172 -9.91 14.36 -1.01
CA ILE A 172 -10.69 13.12 -0.84
C ILE A 172 -9.80 11.89 -1.06
N TYR A 173 -8.94 11.93 -2.09
CA TYR A 173 -8.01 10.85 -2.37
C TYR A 173 -7.01 10.66 -1.23
N ALA A 174 -6.40 11.73 -0.73
CA ALA A 174 -5.45 11.69 0.39
C ALA A 174 -6.08 11.06 1.64
N HIS A 175 -7.25 11.55 2.03
CA HIS A 175 -7.99 11.02 3.17
C HIS A 175 -8.39 9.56 2.97
N ALA A 176 -8.84 9.19 1.77
CA ALA A 176 -9.23 7.82 1.49
C ALA A 176 -8.05 6.84 1.58
N VAL A 177 -6.87 7.23 1.11
CA VAL A 177 -5.65 6.41 1.24
C VAL A 177 -5.28 6.24 2.70
N PHE A 178 -5.26 7.35 3.46
CA PHE A 178 -4.90 7.33 4.87
C PHE A 178 -5.89 6.50 5.72
N LEU A 179 -7.18 6.76 5.56
CA LEU A 179 -8.26 6.05 6.27
C LEU A 179 -8.36 4.59 5.81
N GLY A 180 -8.17 4.31 4.52
CA GLY A 180 -8.17 2.95 4.00
C GLY A 180 -7.08 2.08 4.63
N ALA A 181 -5.89 2.65 4.85
CA ALA A 181 -4.83 1.99 5.59
C ALA A 181 -5.20 1.76 7.07
N ILE A 182 -5.80 2.74 7.75
CA ILE A 182 -6.28 2.58 9.14
C ILE A 182 -7.27 1.43 9.26
N VAL A 183 -8.26 1.36 8.37
CA VAL A 183 -9.26 0.28 8.38
C VAL A 183 -8.59 -1.07 8.15
N ALA A 184 -7.65 -1.18 7.22
CA ALA A 184 -6.92 -2.42 6.96
C ALA A 184 -6.08 -2.87 8.17
N ILE A 185 -5.41 -1.94 8.83
CA ILE A 185 -4.59 -2.22 10.00
C ILE A 185 -5.45 -2.61 11.19
N HIS A 186 -6.58 -1.94 11.40
CA HIS A 186 -7.55 -2.31 12.42
C HIS A 186 -8.11 -3.73 12.16
N ASP A 187 -8.55 -4.01 10.93
CA ASP A 187 -9.06 -5.35 10.55
C ASP A 187 -7.99 -6.45 10.64
N SER A 188 -6.71 -6.10 10.46
CA SER A 188 -5.59 -7.05 10.61
C SER A 188 -5.46 -7.61 12.02
N GLY A 189 -5.95 -6.90 13.04
CA GLY A 189 -5.82 -7.29 14.45
C GLY A 189 -4.40 -7.11 15.00
N LEU A 190 -3.52 -6.37 14.33
CA LEU A 190 -2.20 -6.07 14.85
C LEU A 190 -2.30 -5.23 16.14
N PRO A 191 -1.71 -5.69 17.26
CA PRO A 191 -1.72 -4.93 18.50
C PRO A 191 -0.99 -3.61 18.29
N ALA A 192 -1.61 -2.50 18.71
CA ALA A 192 -1.11 -1.15 18.48
C ALA A 192 -0.81 -0.80 17.00
N GLY A 193 -1.35 -1.54 16.03
CA GLY A 193 -1.05 -1.32 14.62
C GLY A 193 -1.42 0.08 14.13
N VAL A 194 -2.60 0.58 14.54
CA VAL A 194 -3.08 1.92 14.15
C VAL A 194 -2.18 3.04 14.68
N PRO A 195 -1.87 3.14 15.99
CA PRO A 195 -0.96 4.18 16.47
C PRO A 195 0.46 4.04 15.88
N VAL A 196 0.97 2.83 15.69
CA VAL A 196 2.25 2.60 15.00
C VAL A 196 2.22 3.15 13.57
N TYR A 197 1.14 2.89 12.82
CA TYR A 197 0.98 3.42 11.47
C TYR A 197 0.95 4.94 11.43
N ILE A 198 0.16 5.57 12.30
CA ILE A 198 0.09 7.04 12.38
C ILE A 198 1.46 7.63 12.69
N GLY A 199 2.17 7.06 13.66
CA GLY A 199 3.54 7.45 13.99
C GLY A 199 4.51 7.28 12.82
N MET A 200 4.41 6.16 12.09
CA MET A 200 5.22 5.89 10.89
C MET A 200 4.94 6.87 9.76
N VAL A 201 3.68 7.25 9.51
CA VAL A 201 3.33 8.29 8.53
C VAL A 201 4.01 9.62 8.89
N GLY A 202 3.92 10.04 10.15
CA GLY A 202 4.59 11.25 10.64
C GLY A 202 6.12 11.16 10.51
N ALA A 203 6.72 10.04 10.88
CA ALA A 203 8.16 9.81 10.75
C ALA A 203 8.62 9.87 9.28
N VAL A 204 7.86 9.27 8.37
CA VAL A 204 8.14 9.30 6.93
C VAL A 204 7.99 10.72 6.37
N MET A 205 7.00 11.49 6.82
CA MET A 205 6.86 12.90 6.45
C MET A 205 8.10 13.71 6.84
N VAL A 206 8.54 13.57 8.09
CA VAL A 206 9.75 14.25 8.60
C VAL A 206 10.98 13.81 7.82
N LEU A 207 11.12 12.52 7.54
CA LEU A 207 12.24 11.98 6.77
C LEU A 207 12.25 12.51 5.33
N ASN A 208 11.09 12.55 4.65
CA ASN A 208 10.98 13.08 3.30
C ASN A 208 11.42 14.55 3.23
N ARG A 209 10.99 15.36 4.21
CA ARG A 209 11.38 16.76 4.33
C ARG A 209 12.86 16.92 4.64
N TYR A 210 13.38 16.13 5.58
CA TYR A 210 14.80 16.14 5.94
C TYR A 210 15.71 15.84 4.75
N VAL A 211 15.37 14.82 3.94
CA VAL A 211 16.13 14.48 2.74
C VAL A 211 16.04 15.60 1.70
N ALA A 212 14.88 16.23 1.54
CA ALA A 212 14.71 17.38 0.64
C ALA A 212 15.56 18.59 1.07
N ASP A 213 15.50 18.96 2.35
CA ASP A 213 16.28 20.08 2.91
C ASP A 213 17.78 19.84 2.78
N ARG A 214 18.24 18.59 2.96
CA ARG A 214 19.65 18.21 2.78
C ARG A 214 20.11 18.33 1.33
N LEU A 215 19.23 18.06 0.36
CA LEU A 215 19.53 18.20 -1.05
C LEU A 215 19.53 19.65 -1.54
N ALA A 216 18.76 20.52 -0.90
CA ALA A 216 18.68 21.94 -1.26
C ALA A 216 19.90 22.76 -0.80
N ARG A 217 20.68 22.26 0.16
CA ARG A 217 21.86 22.96 0.69
C ARG A 217 23.00 23.00 -0.34
N PRO A 218 23.57 24.18 -0.65
CA PRO A 218 24.69 24.29 -1.56
C PRO A 218 25.92 23.55 -1.02
N TRP A 219 26.58 22.82 -1.92
CA TRP A 219 27.70 21.89 -1.67
C TRP A 219 28.96 22.56 -1.09
N THR A 220 28.96 23.89 -0.97
CA THR A 220 30.10 24.71 -0.55
C THR A 220 30.30 24.79 0.96
N SER A 221 29.47 24.12 1.77
CA SER A 221 29.72 23.93 3.20
C SER A 221 30.08 22.46 3.47
N GLU A 222 31.35 22.11 3.21
CA GLU A 222 31.93 20.85 3.64
C GLU A 222 31.90 20.76 5.18
N ILE A 223 30.85 20.12 5.70
CA ILE A 223 30.97 19.36 6.95
C ILE A 223 31.00 17.91 6.52
N SER A 224 32.22 17.34 6.54
CA SER A 224 32.56 15.92 6.70
C SER A 224 31.36 14.98 6.79
N THR A 225 30.67 14.76 5.67
CA THR A 225 29.63 13.74 5.60
C THR A 225 30.35 12.43 5.33
N SER A 226 30.43 11.61 6.37
CA SER A 226 30.90 10.23 6.30
C SER A 226 30.37 9.55 5.02
N ILE A 227 31.21 8.72 4.39
CA ILE A 227 30.85 7.92 3.20
C ILE A 227 29.51 7.20 3.42
N TRP A 228 29.28 6.71 4.63
CA TRP A 228 28.03 6.09 5.06
C TRP A 228 26.81 7.01 4.96
N GLY A 229 26.97 8.29 5.31
CA GLY A 229 25.91 9.29 5.19
C GLY A 229 25.53 9.57 3.73
N ARG A 230 26.52 9.55 2.81
CA ARG A 230 26.26 9.71 1.37
C ARG A 230 25.55 8.48 0.80
N ILE A 231 26.01 7.28 1.15
CA ILE A 231 25.38 6.01 0.76
C ILE A 231 23.93 5.97 1.26
N LEU A 232 23.70 6.31 2.52
CA LEU A 232 22.35 6.38 3.10
C LEU A 232 21.44 7.32 2.33
N MET A 233 21.90 8.54 2.01
CA MET A 233 21.12 9.50 1.23
C MET A 233 20.81 8.98 -0.18
N CYS A 234 21.77 8.35 -0.85
CA CYS A 234 21.54 7.70 -2.14
C CYS A 234 20.48 6.59 -2.06
N VAL A 235 20.52 5.76 -1.03
CA VAL A 235 19.54 4.69 -0.79
C VAL A 235 18.14 5.29 -0.54
N LEU A 236 18.01 6.26 0.35
CA LEU A 236 16.74 6.93 0.65
C LEU A 236 16.11 7.55 -0.61
N LEU A 237 16.92 8.23 -1.43
CA LEU A 237 16.47 8.83 -2.69
C LEU A 237 16.10 7.80 -3.76
N TRP A 238 16.84 6.70 -3.81
CA TRP A 238 16.56 5.62 -4.75
C TRP A 238 15.24 4.93 -4.43
N ILE A 239 14.95 4.74 -3.13
CA ILE A 239 13.71 4.17 -2.62
C ILE A 239 12.54 5.17 -2.73
N GLY A 240 12.82 6.48 -2.82
CA GLY A 240 11.82 7.53 -3.02
C GLY A 240 11.39 8.25 -1.74
N LEU A 241 12.18 8.11 -0.67
CA LEU A 241 12.00 8.82 0.61
C LEU A 241 12.61 10.23 0.53
N ALA A 242 12.01 11.07 -0.30
CA ALA A 242 12.33 12.49 -0.44
C ALA A 242 11.12 13.23 -1.00
N ASP A 243 11.07 14.55 -0.81
CA ASP A 243 9.99 15.36 -1.39
C ASP A 243 10.00 15.33 -2.92
N LEU A 244 8.81 15.44 -3.53
CA LEU A 244 8.60 15.31 -4.97
C LEU A 244 9.36 16.43 -5.70
N GLU A 245 9.35 17.64 -5.15
CA GLU A 245 10.07 18.80 -5.68
C GLU A 245 11.59 18.56 -5.71
N ALA A 246 12.15 17.99 -4.65
CA ALA A 246 13.58 17.68 -4.57
C ALA A 246 13.99 16.57 -5.55
N ILE A 247 13.11 15.59 -5.78
CA ILE A 247 13.31 14.53 -6.77
C ILE A 247 13.26 15.12 -8.19
N ASN A 248 12.26 15.95 -8.48
CA ASN A 248 12.08 16.61 -9.78
C ASN A 248 13.22 17.58 -10.11
N LYS A 249 13.80 18.26 -9.11
CA LYS A 249 14.93 19.18 -9.30
C LYS A 249 16.24 18.44 -9.65
N LYS A 250 16.42 17.20 -9.21
CA LYS A 250 17.60 16.37 -9.50
C LYS A 250 17.50 15.64 -10.85
N ASP A 251 16.32 15.16 -11.21
CA ASP A 251 16.03 14.63 -12.54
C ASP A 251 15.66 15.79 -13.48
N HIS A 252 16.68 16.50 -13.99
CA HIS A 252 16.56 17.66 -14.90
C HIS A 252 15.74 17.42 -16.20
N SER A 253 15.09 16.27 -16.40
CA SER A 253 14.31 15.97 -17.62
C SER A 253 13.07 15.10 -17.45
N SER A 254 12.52 14.91 -16.25
CA SER A 254 11.32 14.08 -16.12
C SER A 254 10.33 14.65 -15.11
N LYS A 255 9.65 15.75 -15.48
CA LYS A 255 8.22 15.82 -15.19
C LYS A 255 7.58 14.67 -15.99
N PRO A 256 7.13 13.55 -15.40
CA PRO A 256 6.05 12.83 -16.06
C PRO A 256 4.93 13.86 -16.21
N PRO A 257 4.43 14.14 -17.42
CA PRO A 257 3.35 15.10 -17.57
C PRO A 257 2.22 14.58 -16.68
N ALA A 258 1.88 15.35 -15.64
CA ALA A 258 0.64 15.13 -14.92
C ALA A 258 -0.45 15.02 -15.99
N PRO A 259 -1.33 14.01 -15.95
CA PRO A 259 -2.35 13.90 -16.97
C PRO A 259 -3.15 15.19 -16.90
N ALA A 260 -3.24 15.94 -18.00
CA ALA A 260 -3.90 17.25 -18.06
C ALA A 260 -5.38 17.22 -17.57
N ASN A 261 -5.93 16.03 -17.32
CA ASN A 261 -7.30 15.79 -16.85
C ASN A 261 -7.37 14.81 -15.64
N ASP A 262 -6.30 14.64 -14.84
CA ASP A 262 -6.38 13.82 -13.61
C ASP A 262 -7.02 14.62 -12.48
N GLU A 263 -8.29 14.32 -12.19
CA GLU A 263 -9.09 15.03 -11.18
C GLU A 263 -8.48 14.98 -9.76
N TYR A 264 -7.51 14.10 -9.51
CA TYR A 264 -6.88 13.90 -8.20
C TYR A 264 -5.55 14.64 -8.01
N VAL A 265 -5.13 15.44 -9.00
CA VAL A 265 -3.95 16.31 -8.91
C VAL A 265 -4.40 17.70 -8.44
N GLN A 266 -3.66 18.33 -7.52
CA GLN A 266 -3.91 19.72 -7.13
C GLN A 266 -3.56 20.65 -8.31
N GLU A 267 -4.50 21.50 -8.72
CA GLU A 267 -4.22 22.56 -9.70
C GLU A 267 -3.34 23.64 -9.05
N GLY A 268 -2.14 23.88 -9.61
CA GLY A 268 -1.27 24.99 -9.21
C GLY A 268 0.06 24.66 -8.54
N MET A 269 0.64 23.48 -8.76
CA MET A 269 2.02 23.13 -8.33
C MET A 269 3.00 23.11 -9.51
#